data_AF-A0A4R5LMP9-F1
#
_entry.id   AF-A0A4R5LMP9-F1
#
_cell.length_a   1.000
_cell.length_b   1.000
_cell.length_c   1.000
_cell.angle_alpha   90.00
_cell.angle_beta   90.00
_cell.angle_gamma   90.00
#
_symmetry.space_group_name_H-M   'P 1'
#
loop_
_entity.id
_entity.type
_entity.pdbx_description
1 polymer ?
#
loop_
_entity_poly.entity_id
_entity_poly.type
_entity_poly.pdbx_seq_one_letter_code
_entity_poly.pdbx_strand_id
1 'polypeptide(L)'
;MVSVKPGARLKSTVCDTEVMVVRGSGEIDLRCGGSALTESGGSAGGTPSEDFAAGSLIGKRYVDTEANIELLCIRGGAGSLSLGEVKLSVKRAEALPSSD
;
A
#
# COMPACT_ATOMS: atom_id res chain seq x y z
N MET A 1 2.20 6.65 -12.56
CA MET A 1 1.26 7.30 -11.62
C MET A 1 -0.10 6.65 -11.79
N VAL A 2 -0.87 6.55 -10.71
CA VAL A 2 -2.23 6.03 -10.69
C VAL A 2 -3.14 7.04 -10.02
N SER A 3 -4.35 7.19 -10.56
CA SER A 3 -5.37 8.03 -9.95
C SER A 3 -5.88 7.36 -8.68
N VAL A 4 -5.83 8.09 -7.56
CA VAL A 4 -6.40 7.63 -6.30
C VAL A 4 -7.54 8.50 -5.83
N LYS A 5 -8.45 7.84 -5.13
CA LYS A 5 -9.53 8.43 -4.34
C LYS A 5 -9.91 7.44 -3.24
N PRO A 6 -10.47 7.88 -2.11
CA PRO A 6 -10.97 6.96 -1.09
C PRO A 6 -11.90 5.90 -1.68
N GLY A 7 -11.70 4.64 -1.27
CA GLY A 7 -12.43 3.48 -1.77
C GLY A 7 -11.87 2.84 -3.05
N ALA A 8 -10.93 3.50 -3.76
CA ALA A 8 -10.25 2.92 -4.91
C ALA A 8 -9.50 1.65 -4.49
N ARG A 9 -9.59 0.60 -5.31
CA ARG A 9 -8.89 -0.67 -5.10
C ARG A 9 -7.77 -0.79 -6.12
N LEU A 10 -6.57 -1.07 -5.63
CA LEU A 10 -5.37 -1.19 -6.44
C LEU A 10 -4.70 -2.53 -6.17
N LYS A 11 -4.10 -3.08 -7.22
CA LYS A 11 -3.48 -4.39 -7.21
C LYS A 11 -2.03 -4.30 -7.64
N SER A 12 -1.19 -5.08 -6.96
CA SER A 12 0.19 -5.31 -7.37
C SER A 12 0.24 -6.03 -8.71
N THR A 13 1.25 -5.71 -9.49
CA THR A 13 1.57 -6.39 -10.76
C THR A 13 2.65 -7.46 -10.58
N VAL A 14 3.25 -7.56 -9.38
CA VAL A 14 4.41 -8.41 -9.10
C VAL A 14 4.22 -9.33 -7.90
N CYS A 15 3.09 -9.28 -7.20
CA CYS A 15 2.73 -10.25 -6.15
C CYS A 15 1.22 -10.18 -5.86
N ASP A 16 0.74 -10.91 -4.85
CA ASP A 16 -0.67 -10.98 -4.48
C ASP A 16 -1.22 -9.74 -3.75
N THR A 17 -0.39 -8.74 -3.45
CA THR A 17 -0.81 -7.58 -2.65
C THR A 17 -1.92 -6.79 -3.34
N GLU A 18 -3.03 -6.63 -2.63
CA GLU A 18 -4.11 -5.72 -3.00
C GLU A 18 -4.37 -4.74 -1.86
N VAL A 19 -4.63 -3.49 -2.22
CA VAL A 19 -4.89 -2.41 -1.27
C VAL A 19 -6.16 -1.65 -1.63
N MET A 20 -6.79 -1.08 -0.61
CA MET A 20 -7.84 -0.08 -0.75
C MET A 20 -7.34 1.25 -0.22
N VAL A 21 -7.59 2.32 -0.98
CA VAL A 21 -7.29 3.68 -0.54
C VAL A 21 -8.29 4.08 0.56
N VAL A 22 -7.77 4.41 1.74
CA VAL A 22 -8.54 4.96 2.86
C VAL A 22 -8.50 6.50 2.82
N ARG A 23 -7.34 7.07 2.52
CA ARG A 23 -7.09 8.51 2.42
C ARG A 23 -6.14 8.79 1.26
N GLY A 24 -6.36 9.92 0.59
CA GLY A 24 -5.55 10.38 -0.54
C GLY A 24 -6.39 10.64 -1.78
N SER A 25 -5.93 11.56 -2.62
CA SER A 25 -6.59 11.92 -3.87
C SER A 25 -5.60 12.41 -4.92
N GLY A 26 -5.89 12.18 -6.20
CA GLY A 26 -5.09 12.69 -7.32
C GLY A 26 -4.16 11.65 -7.92
N GLU A 27 -3.25 12.09 -8.78
CA GLU A 27 -2.27 11.22 -9.43
C GLU A 27 -1.06 10.98 -8.52
N ILE A 28 -0.82 9.72 -8.16
CA ILE A 28 0.23 9.35 -7.21
C ILE A 28 1.08 8.21 -7.77
N ASP A 29 2.39 8.24 -7.53
CA ASP A 29 3.29 7.12 -7.82
C ASP A 29 3.22 6.05 -6.73
N LEU A 30 2.08 5.38 -6.62
CA LEU A 30 1.89 4.28 -5.69
C LEU A 30 2.45 2.98 -6.25
N ARG A 31 3.28 2.30 -5.45
CA ARG A 31 3.99 1.09 -5.85
C ARG A 31 3.84 -0.04 -4.83
N CYS A 32 4.03 -1.26 -5.32
CA CYS A 32 4.22 -2.48 -4.52
C CYS A 32 5.37 -3.29 -5.11
N GLY A 33 6.33 -3.70 -4.28
CA GLY A 33 7.47 -4.50 -4.74
C GLY A 33 8.36 -3.79 -5.76
N GLY A 34 8.40 -2.46 -5.72
CA GLY A 34 9.13 -1.63 -6.69
C GLY A 34 8.37 -1.33 -7.99
N SER A 35 7.19 -1.93 -8.21
CA SER A 35 6.38 -1.75 -9.43
C SER A 35 5.09 -0.97 -9.16
N ALA A 36 4.60 -0.23 -10.15
CA ALA A 36 3.38 0.55 -10.03
C ALA A 36 2.15 -0.32 -9.72
N LEU A 37 1.32 0.15 -8.79
CA LEU A 37 -0.01 -0.41 -8.51
C LEU A 37 -1.00 -0.01 -9.63
N THR A 38 -1.98 -0.87 -9.92
CA THR A 38 -2.98 -0.63 -10.98
C THR A 38 -4.39 -1.05 -10.56
N GLU A 39 -5.44 -0.47 -11.16
CA GLU A 39 -6.83 -0.85 -10.86
C GLU A 39 -7.20 -2.25 -11.41
N SER A 40 -6.73 -2.57 -12.62
CA SER A 40 -7.06 -3.83 -13.28
C SER A 40 -6.27 -5.02 -12.73
N GLY A 41 -5.09 -4.77 -12.15
CA GLY A 41 -4.14 -5.80 -11.73
C GLY A 41 -3.57 -6.59 -12.90
N GLY A 42 -2.27 -6.90 -12.82
CA GLY A 42 -1.67 -7.93 -13.66
C GLY A 42 -1.83 -9.31 -13.03
N SER A 43 -1.63 -10.38 -13.79
CA SER A 43 -1.36 -11.69 -13.18
C SER A 43 -0.12 -11.54 -12.29
N ALA A 44 -0.21 -12.00 -11.03
CA ALA A 44 0.86 -11.95 -10.02
C ALA A 44 2.06 -12.88 -10.39
N GLY A 45 2.67 -12.65 -11.55
CA GLY A 45 3.77 -13.45 -12.11
C GLY A 45 5.13 -12.78 -12.02
N GLY A 46 5.20 -11.53 -11.55
CA GLY A 46 6.47 -10.87 -11.24
C GLY A 46 7.06 -11.33 -9.90
N THR A 47 8.29 -10.89 -9.62
CA THR A 47 8.92 -10.99 -8.30
C THR A 47 9.18 -9.57 -7.79
N PRO A 48 8.86 -9.25 -6.52
CA PRO A 48 9.24 -7.96 -5.94
C PRO A 48 10.74 -7.71 -6.04
N SER A 49 11.13 -6.45 -6.26
CA SER A 49 12.53 -6.03 -6.08
C SER A 49 13.00 -6.33 -4.65
N GLU A 50 14.26 -6.75 -4.48
CA GLU A 50 14.85 -7.11 -3.18
C GLU A 50 14.66 -6.00 -2.14
N ASP A 51 14.90 -4.74 -2.53
CA ASP A 51 14.73 -3.57 -1.66
C ASP A 51 13.28 -3.35 -1.24
N PHE A 52 12.31 -3.93 -1.96
CA PHE A 52 10.87 -3.80 -1.71
C PHE A 52 10.20 -5.17 -1.48
N ALA A 53 10.92 -6.16 -0.97
CA ALA A 53 10.43 -7.52 -0.73
C ALA A 53 10.11 -7.83 0.75
N ALA A 54 9.83 -6.81 1.59
CA ALA A 54 9.56 -7.01 3.01
C ALA A 54 8.09 -7.39 3.33
N GLY A 55 7.25 -7.56 2.31
CA GLY A 55 5.86 -7.99 2.46
C GLY A 55 4.85 -6.89 2.80
N SER A 56 3.59 -7.22 2.55
CA SER A 56 2.40 -6.46 2.94
C SER A 56 1.43 -7.36 3.69
N LEU A 57 0.94 -6.89 4.84
CA LEU A 57 0.13 -7.68 5.78
C LEU A 57 -1.34 -7.30 5.66
N ILE A 58 -2.20 -8.28 5.40
CA ILE A 58 -3.66 -8.10 5.34
C ILE A 58 -4.19 -7.47 6.63
N GLY A 59 -5.14 -6.54 6.49
CA GLY A 59 -5.78 -5.83 7.60
C GLY A 59 -4.95 -4.69 8.20
N LYS A 60 -3.68 -4.53 7.80
CA LYS A 60 -2.85 -3.40 8.25
C LYS A 60 -3.08 -2.16 7.39
N ARG A 61 -2.98 -1.01 8.05
CA ARG A 61 -3.04 0.32 7.43
C ARG A 61 -1.61 0.81 7.19
N TYR A 62 -1.33 1.33 6.01
CA TYR A 62 -0.04 1.85 5.60
C TYR A 62 -0.15 3.34 5.32
N VAL A 63 0.77 4.13 5.86
CA VAL A 63 0.77 5.60 5.77
C VAL A 63 2.14 6.14 5.38
N ASP A 64 2.13 7.27 4.69
CA ASP A 64 3.32 8.09 4.48
C ASP A 64 3.67 8.87 5.75
N THR A 65 4.83 9.54 5.74
CA THR A 65 5.34 10.32 6.87
C THR A 65 4.42 11.46 7.28
N GLU A 66 3.68 12.03 6.33
CA GLU A 66 2.77 13.16 6.56
C GLU A 66 1.32 12.71 6.78
N ALA A 67 1.04 11.40 6.71
CA ALA A 67 -0.30 10.82 6.76
C ALA A 67 -1.29 11.41 5.74
N ASN A 68 -0.78 11.91 4.61
CA ASN A 68 -1.58 12.36 3.47
C ASN A 68 -2.20 11.18 2.72
N ILE A 69 -1.53 10.03 2.74
CA ILE A 69 -1.97 8.78 2.14
C ILE A 69 -2.18 7.73 3.23
N GLU A 70 -3.30 7.04 3.14
CA GLU A 70 -3.58 5.89 3.98
C GLU A 70 -4.16 4.76 3.12
N LEU A 71 -3.55 3.59 3.18
CA LEU A 71 -3.96 2.40 2.44
C LEU A 71 -4.30 1.28 3.42
N LEU A 72 -5.39 0.57 3.18
CA LEU A 72 -5.69 -0.69 3.85
C LEU A 72 -5.24 -1.84 2.95
N CYS A 73 -4.36 -2.71 3.45
CA CYS A 73 -4.05 -3.95 2.75
C CYS A 73 -5.22 -4.92 2.87
N ILE A 74 -5.87 -5.24 1.75
CA ILE A 74 -7.04 -6.13 1.68
C ILE A 74 -6.68 -7.54 1.20
N ARG A 75 -5.49 -7.71 0.61
CA ARG A 75 -4.86 -9.01 0.33
C ARG A 75 -3.35 -8.90 0.56
N GLY A 76 -2.79 -9.80 1.36
CA GLY A 76 -1.36 -9.81 1.67
C GLY A 76 -0.50 -10.33 0.50
N GLY A 77 0.78 -9.97 0.50
CA GLY A 77 1.73 -10.43 -0.53
C GLY A 77 3.18 -10.10 -0.15
N ALA A 78 4.13 -10.52 -0.99
CA ALA A 78 5.57 -10.40 -0.71
C ALA A 78 6.15 -8.99 -0.92
N GLY A 79 5.46 -8.10 -1.63
CA GLY A 79 5.93 -6.74 -1.91
C GLY A 79 5.63 -5.76 -0.78
N SER A 80 6.55 -4.82 -0.54
CA SER A 80 6.35 -3.63 0.29
C SER A 80 5.65 -2.52 -0.48
N LEU A 81 4.83 -1.71 0.20
CA LEU A 81 4.16 -0.55 -0.37
C LEU A 81 5.05 0.70 -0.29
N SER A 82 5.05 1.52 -1.34
CA SER A 82 5.83 2.77 -1.38
C SER A 82 5.16 3.88 -2.20
N LEU A 83 5.58 5.12 -1.95
CA LEU A 83 5.39 6.29 -2.82
C LEU A 83 6.70 6.56 -3.55
N GLY A 84 6.75 6.26 -4.84
CA GLY A 84 8.02 6.16 -5.55
C GLY A 84 8.95 5.17 -4.83
N GLU A 85 10.09 5.66 -4.36
CA GLU A 85 11.10 4.88 -3.62
C GLU A 85 10.92 4.93 -2.10
N VAL A 86 10.01 5.75 -1.57
CA VAL A 86 9.80 5.93 -0.13
C VAL A 86 8.78 4.91 0.39
N LYS A 87 9.22 3.98 1.24
CA LYS A 87 8.35 2.94 1.82
C LYS A 87 7.30 3.55 2.75
N LEU A 88 6.08 3.04 2.64
CA LEU A 88 5.01 3.34 3.59
C LEU A 88 5.22 2.57 4.89
N SER A 89 4.82 3.18 6.00
CA SER A 89 4.91 2.60 7.34
C SER A 89 3.57 2.04 7.80
N VAL A 90 3.56 0.97 8.59
CA VAL A 90 2.32 0.47 9.19
C VAL A 90 1.84 1.46 10.25
N LYS A 91 0.65 2.04 10.02
CA LYS A 91 -0.03 2.90 10.99
C LYS A 91 -0.34 2.09 12.25
N ARG A 92 0.28 2.47 13.35
CA ARG A 92 -0.07 1.94 14.66
C ARG A 92 -1.36 2.60 15.12
N ALA A 93 -2.19 1.86 15.86
CA ALA A 93 -3.26 2.50 16.61
C ALA A 93 -2.64 3.46 17.61
N GLU A 94 -3.15 4.68 17.70
CA GLU A 94 -2.92 5.48 18.90
C GLU A 94 -3.50 4.71 20.07
N ALA A 95 -2.73 4.59 21.15
CA ALA A 95 -3.25 4.05 22.38
C ALA A 95 -4.43 4.93 22.80
N LEU A 96 -5.59 4.33 23.03
CA LEU A 96 -6.68 5.04 23.68
C LEU A 96 -6.14 5.52 25.04
N PRO A 97 -6.44 6.77 25.46
CA PRO A 97 -6.13 7.17 26.83
C PRO A 97 -6.79 6.14 27.75
N SER A 98 -6.00 5.52 28.62
CA SER A 98 -6.52 4.60 29.63
C SER A 98 -7.56 5.36 30.46
N SER A 99 -8.81 4.90 30.43
CA SER A 99 -9.82 5.37 31.37
C SER A 99 -9.51 4.80 32.75
N ASP A 100 -9.23 5.68 33.70
CA ASP A 100 -9.25 5.43 35.16
C ASP A 100 -10.65 5.79 35.69
#